data_AF-A0AAV1L6W4-F1
#
_entry.id   AF-A0AAV1L6W4-F1
#
_cell.length_a   1.000
_cell.length_b   1.000
_cell.length_c   1.000
_cell.angle_alpha   90.00
_cell.angle_beta   90.00
_cell.angle_gamma   90.00
#
_symmetry.space_group_name_H-M   'P 1'
#
loop_
_entity.id
_entity.type
_entity.pdbx_description
1 polymer ?
#
loop_
_entity_poly.entity_id
_entity_poly.type
_entity_poly.pdbx_seq_one_letter_code
_entity_poly.pdbx_strand_id
1 'polypeptide(L)'
;MSRDRFTFIMSNLHCCDNTVLGDSPDKFAKLRPLFDELNKIFTEMAPLEENYSIDEAMVPYYGRHSCKQFIRGKPIRWGYKLWVGATRLGYVIWFDPYQGKSSTIAEGYKQFGLGGSVILEFADVLQGRDLTLPFHLFFDNYFSSIPLLHELSNRSLRATGTIRENRTSKCPLESNKDFKNTDRGSFVFKSSLPTNILVCKWNDNSVVTVASNTETVEPLQKVKRFSQELKRFVHIDQPSVIRKYNENMGGVDRSDQNIGLYRTSIRGKKWYFSPFCHTLDMAVHNAWQLYKRDGGEHDHLTFRRLLAKGLLESYKKSDKRGPCPTGRSHLELSRYDGVDHLVQYSAPQLRCKVCKVKSFFICQKCKIHLHPKNCFLEYHTKTQ
;
A
#
# COMPACT_ATOMS: atom_id res chain seq x y z
N MET A 1 8.94 -10.25 -23.41
CA MET A 1 9.25 -8.93 -23.99
C MET A 1 10.76 -8.76 -24.03
N SER A 2 11.34 -8.17 -25.08
CA SER A 2 12.79 -7.88 -25.09
C SER A 2 13.12 -6.73 -24.12
N ARG A 3 14.36 -6.69 -23.62
CA ARG A 3 14.87 -5.62 -22.76
C ARG A 3 14.69 -4.25 -23.40
N ASP A 4 15.05 -4.12 -24.68
CA ASP A 4 15.02 -2.82 -25.37
C ASP A 4 13.58 -2.32 -25.55
N ARG A 5 12.63 -3.23 -25.82
CA ARG A 5 11.21 -2.88 -25.85
C ARG A 5 10.71 -2.44 -24.46
N PHE A 6 11.12 -3.14 -23.40
CA PHE A 6 10.79 -2.73 -22.04
C PHE A 6 11.32 -1.32 -21.76
N THR A 7 12.62 -1.07 -21.97
CA THR A 7 13.24 0.25 -21.77
C THR A 7 12.58 1.35 -22.61
N PHE A 8 12.19 1.04 -23.86
CA PHE A 8 11.45 1.96 -24.72
C PHE A 8 10.09 2.33 -24.13
N ILE A 9 9.30 1.34 -23.68
CA ILE A 9 7.99 1.59 -23.04
C ILE A 9 8.17 2.41 -21.77
N MET A 10 9.11 2.04 -20.89
CA MET A 10 9.34 2.76 -19.63
C MET A 10 9.76 4.22 -19.86
N SER A 11 10.56 4.46 -20.92
CA SER A 11 10.98 5.81 -21.31
C SER A 11 9.85 6.65 -21.90
N ASN A 12 8.77 6.04 -22.38
CA ASN A 12 7.63 6.72 -23.01
C ASN A 12 6.30 6.53 -22.27
N LEU A 13 6.33 6.08 -21.01
CA LEU A 13 5.12 5.95 -20.20
C LEU A 13 4.66 7.31 -19.62
N HIS A 14 3.39 7.64 -19.86
CA HIS A 14 2.70 8.84 -19.38
C HIS A 14 1.29 8.47 -18.90
N CYS A 15 0.79 9.17 -17.88
CA CYS A 15 -0.55 8.97 -17.31
C CYS A 15 -1.52 10.12 -17.64
N CYS A 16 -1.05 11.14 -18.36
CA CYS A 16 -1.84 12.26 -18.83
C CYS A 16 -1.28 12.74 -20.17
N ASP A 17 -2.05 13.53 -20.89
CA ASP A 17 -1.54 14.31 -22.01
C ASP A 17 -0.62 15.42 -21.46
N ASN A 18 0.63 15.52 -21.96
CA ASN A 18 1.54 16.55 -21.49
C ASN A 18 1.25 17.93 -22.09
N THR A 19 0.47 18.01 -23.17
CA THR A 19 0.15 19.28 -23.85
C THR A 19 -0.80 20.15 -23.02
N VAL A 20 -1.59 19.52 -22.15
CA VAL A 20 -2.57 20.17 -21.27
C VAL A 20 -2.05 20.46 -19.87
N LEU A 21 -0.81 20.10 -19.55
CA LEU A 21 -0.26 20.24 -18.20
C LEU A 21 -0.03 21.69 -17.78
N GLY A 22 0.28 22.58 -18.73
CA GLY A 22 0.45 24.03 -18.53
C GLY A 22 1.15 24.42 -17.22
N ASP A 23 0.68 25.51 -16.62
CA ASP A 23 1.03 25.95 -15.26
C ASP A 23 0.04 25.41 -14.23
N SER A 24 -0.26 24.11 -14.28
CA SER A 24 -1.17 23.50 -13.31
C SER A 24 -0.67 23.73 -11.87
N PRO A 25 -1.54 24.19 -10.94
CA PRO A 25 -1.17 24.33 -9.53
C PRO A 25 -0.97 22.97 -8.85
N ASP A 26 -1.50 21.88 -9.43
CA ASP A 26 -1.30 20.53 -8.96
C ASP A 26 0.07 20.00 -9.38
N LYS A 27 0.98 19.88 -8.40
CA LYS A 27 2.33 19.34 -8.60
C LYS A 27 2.33 17.85 -8.96
N PHE A 28 1.19 17.17 -8.78
CA PHE A 28 0.97 15.80 -9.20
C PHE A 28 0.09 15.68 -10.45
N ALA A 29 -0.18 16.77 -11.19
CA ALA A 29 -1.05 16.79 -12.36
C ALA A 29 -0.74 15.68 -13.38
N LYS A 30 0.53 15.30 -13.52
CA LYS A 30 0.97 14.22 -14.42
C LYS A 30 0.42 12.83 -14.07
N LEU A 31 0.12 12.60 -12.79
CA LEU A 31 -0.43 11.34 -12.27
C LEU A 31 -1.88 11.48 -11.80
N ARG A 32 -2.40 12.71 -11.72
CA ARG A 32 -3.75 12.98 -11.22
C ARG A 32 -4.83 12.13 -11.89
N PRO A 33 -4.88 11.97 -13.22
CA PRO A 33 -5.88 11.09 -13.84
C PRO A 33 -5.82 9.63 -13.36
N LEU A 34 -4.61 9.11 -13.11
CA LEU A 34 -4.44 7.76 -12.57
C LEU A 34 -4.86 7.69 -11.10
N PHE A 35 -4.56 8.71 -10.30
CA PHE A 35 -4.94 8.75 -8.89
C PHE A 35 -6.46 8.81 -8.73
N ASP A 36 -7.13 9.65 -9.52
CA ASP A 36 -8.58 9.81 -9.46
C ASP A 36 -9.29 8.52 -9.88
N GLU A 37 -8.83 7.88 -10.96
CA GLU A 37 -9.38 6.59 -11.42
C GLU A 37 -9.17 5.48 -10.38
N LEU A 38 -7.98 5.42 -9.75
CA LEU A 38 -7.73 4.44 -8.70
C LEU A 38 -8.54 4.70 -7.44
N ASN A 39 -8.69 5.96 -7.00
CA ASN A 39 -9.54 6.30 -5.86
C ASN A 39 -11.00 5.92 -6.12
N LYS A 40 -11.49 6.13 -7.34
CA LYS A 40 -12.83 5.68 -7.75
C LYS A 40 -12.96 4.16 -7.63
N ILE A 41 -12.06 3.39 -8.28
CA ILE A 41 -12.09 1.92 -8.23
C ILE A 41 -11.95 1.41 -6.79
N PHE A 42 -11.03 1.99 -6.01
CA PHE A 42 -10.79 1.56 -4.63
C PHE A 42 -12.01 1.81 -3.75
N THR A 43 -12.71 2.92 -3.95
CA THR A 43 -13.95 3.26 -3.24
C THR A 43 -15.11 2.35 -3.63
N GLU A 44 -15.29 2.09 -4.93
CA GLU A 44 -16.33 1.21 -5.46
C GLU A 44 -16.15 -0.24 -4.98
N MET A 45 -14.90 -0.73 -4.99
CA MET A 45 -14.57 -2.11 -4.61
C MET A 45 -14.37 -2.31 -3.11
N ALA A 46 -14.40 -1.22 -2.32
CA ALA A 46 -14.11 -1.30 -0.89
C ALA A 46 -15.14 -2.18 -0.15
N PRO A 47 -14.69 -3.04 0.79
CA PRO A 47 -15.61 -3.78 1.65
C PRO A 47 -16.54 -2.83 2.42
N LEU A 48 -17.74 -3.32 2.73
CA LEU A 48 -18.65 -2.65 3.66
C LEU A 48 -18.10 -2.82 5.07
N GLU A 49 -17.44 -1.78 5.56
CA GLU A 49 -16.85 -1.70 6.88
C GLU A 49 -17.33 -0.43 7.59
N GLU A 50 -17.42 -0.48 8.91
CA GLU A 50 -17.76 0.67 9.75
C GLU A 50 -16.52 1.51 10.09
N ASN A 51 -15.37 0.86 10.30
CA ASN A 51 -14.20 1.47 10.93
C ASN A 51 -13.10 1.76 9.89
N TYR A 52 -12.68 3.03 9.80
CA TYR A 52 -11.64 3.49 8.88
C TYR A 52 -10.58 4.29 9.63
N SER A 53 -9.31 4.06 9.28
CA SER A 53 -8.16 4.82 9.77
C SER A 53 -7.62 5.76 8.70
N ILE A 54 -7.21 6.97 9.11
CA ILE A 54 -6.49 7.92 8.27
C ILE A 54 -5.11 8.17 8.86
N ASP A 55 -4.09 8.01 8.04
CA ASP A 55 -2.71 8.31 8.40
C ASP A 55 -1.88 8.63 7.13
N GLU A 56 -0.59 8.82 7.31
CA GLU A 56 0.38 9.07 6.27
C GLU A 56 1.16 7.82 5.83
N ALA A 57 1.35 7.69 4.52
CA ALA A 57 2.27 6.72 3.92
C ALA A 57 3.45 7.43 3.25
N MET A 58 4.60 6.73 3.16
CA MET A 58 5.82 7.26 2.55
C MET A 58 6.23 6.45 1.32
N VAL A 59 6.31 7.12 0.17
CA VAL A 59 6.80 6.54 -1.08
C VAL A 59 8.26 6.94 -1.28
N PRO A 60 9.23 6.00 -1.30
CA PRO A 60 10.64 6.33 -1.36
C PRO A 60 10.99 7.05 -2.66
N TYR A 61 11.65 8.20 -2.54
CA TYR A 61 12.15 8.95 -3.68
C TYR A 61 13.37 9.78 -3.29
N TYR A 62 14.46 9.59 -4.05
CA TYR A 62 15.76 10.20 -3.76
C TYR A 62 16.16 11.28 -4.76
N GLY A 63 15.37 11.48 -5.82
CA GLY A 63 15.61 12.51 -6.82
C GLY A 63 15.27 13.92 -6.33
N ARG A 64 15.31 14.89 -7.25
CA ARG A 64 14.89 16.28 -6.99
C ARG A 64 13.43 16.45 -7.36
N HIS A 65 12.62 16.92 -6.41
CA HIS A 65 11.22 17.32 -6.61
C HIS A 65 10.78 18.21 -5.45
N SER A 66 9.93 19.20 -5.71
CA SER A 66 9.49 20.18 -4.70
C SER A 66 8.61 19.57 -3.61
N CYS A 67 7.83 18.53 -3.93
CA CYS A 67 7.01 17.79 -2.93
C CYS A 67 7.79 16.75 -2.11
N LYS A 68 9.09 16.53 -2.35
CA LYS A 68 9.87 15.55 -1.59
C LYS A 68 9.97 15.98 -0.12
N GLN A 69 9.55 15.10 0.79
CA GLN A 69 9.58 15.32 2.23
C GLN A 69 10.71 14.54 2.89
N PHE A 70 11.18 15.08 4.02
CA PHE A 70 12.00 14.37 4.98
C PHE A 70 11.21 14.18 6.28
N ILE A 71 10.94 12.93 6.67
CA ILE A 71 10.26 12.62 7.93
C ILE A 71 11.19 11.82 8.83
N ARG A 72 11.59 12.43 9.94
CA ARG A 72 12.41 11.77 10.96
C ARG A 72 11.58 10.70 11.67
N GLY A 73 12.16 9.52 11.88
CA GLY A 73 11.54 8.44 12.65
C GLY A 73 10.76 7.40 11.82
N LYS A 74 10.34 7.72 10.58
CA LYS A 74 9.77 6.71 9.67
C LYS A 74 10.88 5.84 9.05
N PRO A 75 10.62 4.56 8.73
CA PRO A 75 11.59 3.69 8.04
C PRO A 75 12.06 4.29 6.72
N ILE A 76 11.15 4.92 5.98
CA ILE A 76 11.42 5.66 4.75
C ILE A 76 11.47 7.13 5.09
N ARG A 77 12.69 7.67 5.22
CA ARG A 77 12.89 9.05 5.65
C ARG A 77 12.76 10.06 4.52
N TRP A 78 13.07 9.68 3.28
CA TRP A 78 13.06 10.56 2.11
C TRP A 78 12.08 10.03 1.06
N GLY A 79 11.10 10.85 0.68
CA GLY A 79 10.09 10.41 -0.26
C GLY A 79 8.94 11.36 -0.47
N TYR A 80 7.92 10.88 -1.17
CA TYR A 80 6.61 11.53 -1.23
C TYR A 80 5.77 11.09 -0.04
N LYS A 81 5.12 12.06 0.61
CA LYS A 81 4.13 11.81 1.64
C LYS A 81 2.76 11.69 0.98
N LEU A 82 2.00 10.66 1.29
CA LEU A 82 0.61 10.49 0.89
C LEU A 82 -0.27 10.49 2.15
N TRP A 83 -1.43 11.12 2.09
CA TRP A 83 -2.53 10.84 3.00
C TRP A 83 -3.23 9.58 2.52
N VAL A 84 -3.57 8.67 3.43
CA VAL A 84 -4.18 7.38 3.09
C VAL A 84 -5.32 7.10 4.05
N GLY A 85 -6.50 6.81 3.50
CA GLY A 85 -7.63 6.23 4.21
C GLY A 85 -7.67 4.73 3.97
N ALA A 86 -7.77 3.93 5.03
CA ALA A 86 -7.80 2.47 4.94
C ALA A 86 -8.79 1.85 5.94
N THR A 87 -9.27 0.66 5.64
CA THR A 87 -10.02 -0.16 6.60
C THR A 87 -9.10 -0.73 7.68
N ARG A 88 -9.67 -1.24 8.77
CA ARG A 88 -8.92 -1.90 9.87
C ARG A 88 -7.93 -2.99 9.42
N LEU A 89 -8.27 -3.73 8.36
CA LEU A 89 -7.42 -4.79 7.83
C LEU A 89 -6.39 -4.30 6.80
N GLY A 90 -6.48 -3.02 6.43
CA GLY A 90 -5.53 -2.34 5.57
C GLY A 90 -5.93 -2.30 4.09
N TYR A 91 -7.19 -2.54 3.74
CA TYR A 91 -7.66 -2.20 2.39
C TYR A 91 -7.63 -0.69 2.22
N VAL A 92 -6.89 -0.19 1.23
CA VAL A 92 -6.79 1.25 0.97
C VAL A 92 -7.99 1.70 0.17
N ILE A 93 -8.78 2.61 0.73
CA ILE A 93 -10.00 3.11 0.09
C ILE A 93 -9.75 4.45 -0.62
N TRP A 94 -8.85 5.27 -0.09
CA TRP A 94 -8.58 6.60 -0.60
C TRP A 94 -7.13 7.00 -0.33
N PHE A 95 -6.54 7.78 -1.22
CA PHE A 95 -5.27 8.44 -0.97
C PHE A 95 -5.16 9.77 -1.71
N ASP A 96 -4.37 10.70 -1.16
CA ASP A 96 -4.02 11.94 -1.84
C ASP A 96 -2.56 12.36 -1.52
N PRO A 97 -1.74 12.71 -2.52
CA PRO A 97 -0.38 13.17 -2.29
C PRO A 97 -0.28 14.55 -1.63
N TYR A 98 0.51 14.64 -0.57
CA TYR A 98 0.83 15.92 0.07
C TYR A 98 1.72 16.80 -0.83
N GLN A 99 1.29 18.04 -1.07
CA GLN A 99 1.93 18.96 -2.03
C GLN A 99 2.69 20.12 -1.39
N GLY A 100 2.94 20.05 -0.07
CA GLY A 100 3.56 21.13 0.69
C GLY A 100 2.63 22.34 0.80
N LYS A 101 3.18 23.54 0.60
CA LYS A 101 2.43 24.81 0.57
C LYS A 101 1.37 24.90 -0.54
N SER A 102 1.47 24.06 -1.56
CA SER A 102 0.53 24.01 -2.69
C SER A 102 -0.57 22.97 -2.48
N SER A 103 -0.69 22.38 -1.29
CA SER A 103 -1.81 21.49 -1.00
C SER A 103 -3.07 22.34 -0.98
N THR A 104 -3.94 22.13 -1.97
CA THR A 104 -5.23 22.82 -2.05
C THR A 104 -6.09 22.36 -0.90
N ILE A 105 -6.54 23.29 -0.07
CA ILE A 105 -7.55 23.03 0.95
C ILE A 105 -8.86 23.59 0.41
N ALA A 106 -9.91 22.78 0.37
CA ALA A 106 -11.24 23.25 0.00
C ALA A 106 -11.63 24.47 0.85
N GLU A 107 -12.21 25.51 0.24
CA GLU A 107 -12.49 26.79 0.91
C GLU A 107 -13.28 26.59 2.21
N GLY A 108 -14.26 25.69 2.19
CA GLY A 108 -15.10 25.36 3.33
C GLY A 108 -14.40 24.62 4.48
N TYR A 109 -13.14 24.19 4.30
CA TYR A 109 -12.37 23.43 5.30
C TYR A 109 -11.14 24.18 5.85
N LYS A 110 -10.85 25.38 5.34
CA LYS A 110 -9.67 26.15 5.75
C LYS A 110 -9.61 26.42 7.25
N GLN A 111 -10.75 26.61 7.90
CA GLN A 111 -10.87 26.86 9.34
C GLN A 111 -10.37 25.69 10.21
N PHE A 112 -10.33 24.46 9.68
CA PHE A 112 -9.83 23.29 10.40
C PHE A 112 -8.34 23.04 10.18
N GLY A 113 -7.70 23.85 9.31
CA GLY A 113 -6.33 23.67 8.86
C GLY A 113 -6.15 22.38 8.03
N LEU A 114 -4.92 22.15 7.59
CA LEU A 114 -4.59 21.03 6.68
C LEU A 114 -4.96 19.65 7.27
N GLY A 115 -4.70 19.41 8.55
CA GLY A 115 -5.03 18.12 9.17
C GLY A 115 -6.54 17.86 9.19
N GLY A 116 -7.34 18.85 9.61
CA GLY A 116 -8.78 18.69 9.63
C GLY A 116 -9.41 18.61 8.24
N SER A 117 -8.87 19.35 7.26
CA SER A 117 -9.39 19.29 5.88
C SER A 117 -9.24 17.92 5.26
N VAL A 118 -8.11 17.24 5.47
CA VAL A 118 -7.88 15.86 4.98
C VAL A 118 -8.92 14.89 5.54
N ILE A 119 -9.28 15.03 6.82
CA ILE A 119 -10.31 14.19 7.44
C ILE A 119 -11.69 14.47 6.84
N LEU A 120 -12.02 15.73 6.59
CA LEU A 120 -13.30 16.12 6.01
C LEU A 120 -13.42 15.71 4.53
N GLU A 121 -12.35 15.84 3.75
CA GLU A 121 -12.29 15.35 2.37
C GLU A 121 -12.48 13.83 2.31
N PHE A 122 -11.84 13.08 3.22
CA PHE A 122 -12.05 11.64 3.29
C PHE A 122 -13.45 11.28 3.79
N ALA A 123 -14.03 12.07 4.70
CA ALA A 123 -15.42 11.91 5.12
C ALA A 123 -16.39 12.08 3.94
N ASP A 124 -16.16 13.07 3.07
CA ASP A 124 -16.96 13.27 1.86
C ASP A 124 -16.88 12.06 0.91
N VAL A 125 -15.68 11.46 0.77
CA VAL A 125 -15.49 10.22 -0.01
C VAL A 125 -16.32 9.07 0.54
N LEU A 126 -16.38 8.89 1.87
CA LEU A 126 -17.19 7.83 2.48
C LEU A 126 -18.69 8.09 2.33
N GLN A 127 -19.14 9.33 2.57
CA GLN A 127 -20.54 9.70 2.45
C GLN A 127 -21.05 9.63 1.00
N GLY A 128 -20.18 9.87 0.02
CA GLY A 128 -20.49 9.72 -1.40
C GLY A 128 -20.78 8.28 -1.85
N ARG A 129 -20.55 7.27 -0.99
CA ARG A 129 -20.82 5.85 -1.31
C ARG A 129 -22.31 5.48 -1.25
N ASP A 130 -23.20 6.41 -0.88
CA ASP A 130 -24.64 6.19 -0.66
C ASP A 130 -24.92 4.99 0.25
N LEU A 131 -24.12 4.86 1.31
CA LEU A 131 -24.24 3.82 2.31
C LEU A 131 -24.83 4.41 3.60
N THR A 132 -25.91 3.80 4.10
CA THR A 132 -26.47 4.10 5.42
C THR A 132 -25.71 3.37 6.52
N LEU A 133 -24.39 3.57 6.58
CA LEU A 133 -23.52 2.99 7.60
C LEU A 133 -23.06 4.04 8.62
N PRO A 134 -22.98 3.69 9.91
CA PRO A 134 -22.49 4.60 10.94
C PRO A 134 -20.96 4.67 10.93
N PHE A 135 -20.37 5.29 9.90
CA PHE A 135 -18.91 5.34 9.74
C PHE A 135 -18.18 5.90 10.96
N HIS A 136 -17.09 5.22 11.34
CA HIS A 136 -16.22 5.58 12.44
C HIS A 136 -14.79 5.81 11.97
N LEU A 137 -14.36 7.06 12.03
CA LEU A 137 -13.04 7.53 11.64
C LEU A 137 -12.05 7.48 12.82
N PHE A 138 -10.88 6.92 12.56
CA PHE A 138 -9.75 6.87 13.50
C PHE A 138 -8.56 7.63 12.91
N PHE A 139 -7.95 8.51 13.69
CA PHE A 139 -6.83 9.32 13.21
C PHE A 139 -5.89 9.76 14.33
N ASP A 140 -4.66 10.10 13.97
CA ASP A 140 -3.62 10.48 14.92
C ASP A 140 -3.78 11.91 15.47
N ASN A 141 -2.78 12.36 16.23
CA ASN A 141 -2.74 13.68 16.84
C ASN A 141 -2.42 14.83 15.88
N TYR A 142 -1.90 14.53 14.69
CA TYR A 142 -1.70 15.53 13.64
C TYR A 142 -3.06 16.02 13.12
N PHE A 143 -4.03 15.12 12.94
CA PHE A 143 -5.35 15.48 12.44
C PHE A 143 -6.28 16.03 13.54
N SER A 144 -6.23 15.46 14.75
CA SER A 144 -7.24 15.67 15.79
C SER A 144 -7.37 17.08 16.37
N SER A 145 -8.61 17.59 16.44
CA SER A 145 -8.99 18.79 17.20
C SER A 145 -10.44 18.73 17.67
N ILE A 146 -10.78 19.45 18.74
CA ILE A 146 -12.16 19.53 19.23
C ILE A 146 -13.13 20.10 18.18
N PRO A 147 -12.82 21.22 17.48
CA PRO A 147 -13.70 21.73 16.42
C PRO A 147 -13.97 20.71 15.30
N LEU A 148 -12.96 19.92 14.92
CA LEU A 148 -13.13 18.85 13.92
C LEU A 148 -14.11 17.78 14.40
N LEU A 149 -14.02 17.36 15.67
CA LEU A 149 -14.94 16.38 16.23
C LEU A 149 -16.38 16.88 16.26
N HIS A 150 -16.60 18.17 16.55
CA HIS A 150 -17.94 18.78 16.44
C HIS A 150 -18.47 18.74 15.01
N GLU A 151 -17.65 19.10 14.03
CA GLU A 151 -18.06 19.07 12.62
C GLU A 151 -18.42 17.65 12.16
N LEU A 152 -17.64 16.65 12.57
CA LEU A 152 -17.95 15.25 12.28
C LEU A 152 -19.25 14.80 12.97
N SER A 153 -19.53 15.25 14.19
CA SER A 153 -20.82 15.01 14.84
C SER A 153 -21.99 15.63 14.07
N ASN A 154 -21.85 16.86 13.56
CA ASN A 154 -22.89 17.52 12.76
C ASN A 154 -23.19 16.75 11.46
N ARG A 155 -22.18 16.03 10.95
CA ARG A 155 -22.30 15.16 9.77
C ARG A 155 -22.77 13.74 10.10
N SER A 156 -23.16 13.46 11.35
CA SER A 156 -23.53 12.12 11.84
C SER A 156 -22.40 11.08 11.66
N LEU A 157 -21.14 11.52 11.73
CA LEU A 157 -19.96 10.66 11.64
C LEU A 157 -19.34 10.46 13.01
N ARG A 158 -18.95 9.21 13.28
CA ARG A 158 -18.21 8.84 14.49
C ARG A 158 -16.73 9.10 14.27
N ALA A 159 -16.04 9.58 15.30
CA ALA A 159 -14.64 9.93 15.22
C ALA A 159 -13.94 9.71 16.56
N THR A 160 -12.76 9.10 16.50
CA THR A 160 -11.88 8.88 17.67
C THR A 160 -10.44 9.12 17.27
N GLY A 161 -9.75 10.04 17.93
CA GLY A 161 -8.36 10.33 17.63
C GLY A 161 -7.52 10.65 18.85
N THR A 162 -6.23 10.35 18.78
CA THR A 162 -5.30 10.86 19.79
C THR A 162 -5.19 12.36 19.64
N ILE A 163 -5.17 13.13 20.73
CA ILE A 163 -5.17 14.59 20.66
C ILE A 163 -4.00 15.16 21.46
N ARG A 164 -3.36 16.20 20.93
CA ARG A 164 -2.32 16.92 21.68
C ARG A 164 -2.95 17.78 22.76
N GLU A 165 -2.30 17.87 23.90
CA GLU A 165 -2.78 18.66 25.04
C GLU A 165 -3.07 20.12 24.69
N ASN A 166 -2.25 20.75 23.83
CA ASN A 166 -2.48 22.13 23.39
C ASN A 166 -3.66 22.28 22.40
N ARG A 167 -4.30 21.19 21.97
CA ARG A 167 -5.45 21.17 21.04
C ARG A 167 -6.76 20.76 21.70
N THR A 168 -6.79 20.56 23.03
CA THR A 168 -8.00 20.16 23.78
C THR A 168 -8.93 21.33 24.14
N SER A 169 -8.79 22.49 23.50
CA SER A 169 -9.62 23.69 23.74
C SER A 169 -9.72 24.12 25.21
N LYS A 170 -8.60 24.03 25.96
CA LYS A 170 -8.54 24.34 27.41
C LYS A 170 -9.48 23.47 28.26
N CYS A 171 -9.67 22.21 27.88
CA CYS A 171 -10.36 21.23 28.71
C CYS A 171 -9.79 21.22 30.15
N PRO A 172 -10.63 21.26 31.21
CA PRO A 172 -10.19 21.30 32.61
C PRO A 172 -9.72 19.91 33.07
N LEU A 173 -8.69 19.39 32.41
CA LEU A 173 -7.94 18.20 32.76
C LEU A 173 -6.56 18.61 33.27
N GLU A 174 -6.04 17.87 34.23
CA GLU A 174 -4.68 18.06 34.76
C GLU A 174 -3.64 18.02 33.64
N SER A 175 -2.51 18.70 33.82
CA SER A 175 -1.48 18.73 32.78
C SER A 175 -0.85 17.34 32.57
N ASN A 176 -0.30 17.07 31.38
CA ASN A 176 0.42 15.82 31.13
C ASN A 176 1.62 15.62 32.07
N LYS A 177 2.20 16.70 32.61
CA LYS A 177 3.31 16.61 33.56
C LYS A 177 2.83 16.10 34.92
N ASP A 178 1.71 16.62 35.39
CA ASP A 178 1.15 16.27 36.69
C ASP A 178 0.58 14.84 36.64
N PHE A 179 -0.19 14.56 35.58
CA PHE A 179 -0.83 13.26 35.42
C PHE A 179 0.14 12.10 35.20
N LYS A 180 1.36 12.37 34.69
CA LYS A 180 2.39 11.33 34.50
C LYS A 180 2.84 10.67 35.80
N ASN A 181 2.71 11.37 36.93
CA ASN A 181 3.11 10.86 38.25
C ASN A 181 2.04 9.98 38.91
N THR A 182 0.87 9.81 38.27
CA THR A 182 -0.18 8.89 38.75
C THR A 182 0.22 7.43 38.51
N ASP A 183 -0.47 6.52 39.18
CA ASP A 183 -0.25 5.10 38.98
C ASP A 183 -0.49 4.70 37.52
N ARG A 184 0.32 3.76 37.03
CA ARG A 184 0.13 3.22 35.68
C ARG A 184 -1.23 2.52 35.59
N GLY A 185 -2.02 2.87 34.59
CA GLY A 185 -3.40 2.43 34.41
C GLY A 185 -4.43 3.47 34.86
N SER A 186 -4.03 4.51 35.60
CA SER A 186 -4.92 5.61 35.93
C SER A 186 -5.43 6.32 34.67
N PHE A 187 -6.69 6.73 34.71
CA PHE A 187 -7.31 7.53 33.66
C PHE A 187 -8.16 8.65 34.27
N VAL A 188 -8.26 9.75 33.54
CA VAL A 188 -9.17 10.87 33.85
C VAL A 188 -9.87 11.27 32.57
N PHE A 189 -11.15 11.62 32.67
CA PHE A 189 -11.92 12.04 31.51
C PHE A 189 -12.86 13.20 31.83
N LYS A 190 -13.19 13.95 30.78
CA LYS A 190 -14.23 14.97 30.79
C LYS A 190 -15.07 14.80 29.52
N SER A 191 -16.37 14.93 29.67
CA SER A 191 -17.32 14.98 28.57
C SER A 191 -18.00 16.34 28.54
N SER A 192 -18.14 16.92 27.35
CA SER A 192 -18.93 18.14 27.17
C SER A 192 -20.39 17.80 26.85
N LEU A 193 -21.33 18.34 27.62
CA LEU A 193 -22.74 18.41 27.23
C LEU A 193 -23.01 19.80 26.61
N PRO A 194 -23.77 19.91 25.51
CA PRO A 194 -24.59 18.87 24.85
C PRO A 194 -23.86 18.08 23.74
N THR A 195 -22.60 18.37 23.46
CA THR A 195 -21.93 17.88 22.23
C THR A 195 -21.40 16.44 22.31
N ASN A 196 -21.47 15.82 23.49
CA ASN A 196 -21.05 14.45 23.80
C ASN A 196 -19.61 14.13 23.39
N ILE A 197 -18.75 15.15 23.27
CA ILE A 197 -17.32 14.93 23.04
C ILE A 197 -16.66 14.56 24.37
N LEU A 198 -16.07 13.36 24.39
CA LEU A 198 -15.22 12.84 25.45
C LEU A 198 -13.77 13.22 25.16
N VAL A 199 -13.06 13.69 26.19
CA VAL A 199 -11.59 13.74 26.23
C VAL A 199 -11.13 12.88 27.40
N CYS A 200 -10.33 11.85 27.12
CA CYS A 200 -9.82 10.90 28.09
C CYS A 200 -8.28 10.90 28.06
N LYS A 201 -7.66 11.06 29.23
CA LYS A 201 -6.22 10.82 29.46
C LYS A 201 -6.06 9.46 30.12
N TRP A 202 -5.08 8.69 29.67
CA TRP A 202 -4.72 7.39 30.23
C TRP A 202 -3.20 7.31 30.39
N ASN A 203 -2.75 6.90 31.58
CA ASN A 203 -1.33 6.80 31.91
C ASN A 203 -0.85 5.36 31.69
N ASP A 204 -0.06 5.13 30.64
CA ASP A 204 0.61 3.84 30.40
C ASP A 204 2.13 3.96 30.59
N ASN A 205 2.96 3.69 29.57
CA ASN A 205 4.38 4.07 29.60
C ASN A 205 4.57 5.59 29.47
N SER A 206 3.59 6.24 28.85
CA SER A 206 3.47 7.68 28.69
C SER A 206 1.99 8.05 28.72
N VAL A 207 1.70 9.28 29.13
CA VAL A 207 0.33 9.81 29.09
C VAL A 207 -0.14 9.91 27.64
N VAL A 208 -1.27 9.25 27.35
CA VAL A 208 -1.97 9.35 26.07
C VAL A 208 -3.28 10.08 26.30
N THR A 209 -3.57 11.07 25.45
CA THR A 209 -4.87 11.75 25.42
C THR A 209 -5.62 11.34 24.16
N VAL A 210 -6.86 10.89 24.30
CA VAL A 210 -7.76 10.55 23.19
C VAL A 210 -9.03 11.39 23.32
N ALA A 211 -9.53 11.88 22.19
CA ALA A 211 -10.82 12.53 22.09
C ALA A 211 -11.74 11.74 21.16
N SER A 212 -13.02 11.65 21.51
CA SER A 212 -14.03 10.96 20.71
C SER A 212 -15.38 11.66 20.82
N ASN A 213 -16.18 11.61 19.77
CA ASN A 213 -17.57 12.07 19.78
C ASN A 213 -18.60 10.93 19.93
N THR A 214 -18.16 9.69 20.10
CA THR A 214 -19.05 8.52 20.18
C THR A 214 -18.67 7.52 21.27
N GLU A 215 -17.37 7.41 21.60
CA GLU A 215 -16.88 6.40 22.53
C GLU A 215 -16.95 6.89 23.98
N THR A 216 -17.02 5.94 24.91
CA THR A 216 -17.01 6.21 26.35
C THR A 216 -15.82 5.53 27.02
N VAL A 217 -15.61 5.80 28.31
CA VAL A 217 -14.55 5.12 29.08
C VAL A 217 -14.92 3.70 29.49
N GLU A 218 -16.21 3.40 29.59
CA GLU A 218 -16.73 2.09 29.99
C GLU A 218 -17.07 1.21 28.77
N PRO A 219 -17.09 -0.13 28.92
CA PRO A 219 -16.57 -0.87 30.08
C PRO A 219 -15.04 -0.82 30.14
N LEU A 220 -14.50 -0.73 31.36
CA LEU A 220 -13.07 -0.94 31.59
C LEU A 220 -12.67 -2.40 31.30
N GLN A 221 -11.49 -2.58 30.70
CA GLN A 221 -10.94 -3.90 30.45
C GLN A 221 -9.50 -4.01 30.98
N LYS A 222 -9.21 -5.11 31.66
CA LYS A 222 -7.83 -5.44 32.08
C LYS A 222 -6.99 -5.84 30.87
N VAL A 223 -5.91 -5.12 30.63
CA VAL A 223 -4.96 -5.42 29.56
C VAL A 223 -3.60 -5.81 30.12
N LYS A 224 -3.02 -6.85 29.54
CA LYS A 224 -1.67 -7.31 29.88
C LYS A 224 -0.63 -6.41 29.22
N ARG A 225 0.15 -5.68 30.03
CA ARG A 225 1.21 -4.78 29.56
C ARG A 225 2.54 -5.15 30.20
N PHE A 226 3.62 -5.02 29.44
CA PHE A 226 4.97 -5.19 29.99
C PHE A 226 5.37 -3.91 30.74
N SER A 227 5.81 -4.05 31.99
CA SER A 227 6.41 -2.97 32.76
C SER A 227 7.92 -3.04 32.67
N GLN A 228 8.53 -1.99 32.12
CA GLN A 228 9.99 -1.88 32.05
C GLN A 228 10.61 -1.74 33.45
N GLU A 229 9.94 -1.02 34.34
CA GLU A 229 10.37 -0.82 35.73
C GLU A 229 10.34 -2.13 36.52
N LEU A 230 9.23 -2.87 36.43
CA LEU A 230 9.07 -4.14 37.17
C LEU A 230 9.62 -5.36 36.41
N LYS A 231 10.09 -5.18 35.17
CA LYS A 231 10.54 -6.23 34.24
C LYS A 231 9.58 -7.43 34.12
N ARG A 232 8.29 -7.20 34.30
CA ARG A 232 7.24 -8.24 34.27
C ARG A 232 5.97 -7.73 33.61
N PHE A 233 5.09 -8.66 33.23
CA PHE A 233 3.75 -8.30 32.78
C PHE A 233 2.86 -7.92 33.97
N VAL A 234 2.15 -6.81 33.81
CA VAL A 234 1.14 -6.31 34.74
C VAL A 234 -0.21 -6.23 34.04
N HIS A 235 -1.29 -6.32 34.82
CA HIS A 235 -2.64 -6.05 34.33
C HIS A 235 -3.03 -4.66 34.78
N ILE A 236 -3.39 -3.81 33.81
CA ILE A 236 -3.85 -2.46 34.06
C ILE A 236 -5.23 -2.28 33.44
N ASP A 237 -6.05 -1.42 34.03
CA ASP A 237 -7.34 -1.08 33.46
C ASP A 237 -7.15 -0.15 32.26
N GLN A 238 -7.81 -0.49 31.15
CA GLN A 238 -7.81 0.28 29.92
C GLN A 238 -9.24 0.76 29.61
N PRO A 239 -9.44 2.08 29.43
CA PRO A 239 -10.72 2.63 28.98
C PRO A 239 -11.13 2.12 27.59
N SER A 240 -12.42 1.90 27.38
CA SER A 240 -12.98 1.37 26.12
C SER A 240 -12.58 2.22 24.91
N VAL A 241 -12.62 3.55 25.01
CA VAL A 241 -12.16 4.47 23.96
C VAL A 241 -10.71 4.25 23.52
N ILE A 242 -9.81 3.92 24.45
CA ILE A 242 -8.40 3.64 24.14
C ILE A 242 -8.27 2.29 23.43
N ARG A 243 -9.04 1.29 23.87
CA ARG A 243 -9.07 -0.03 23.22
C ARG A 243 -9.54 0.09 21.78
N LYS A 244 -10.69 0.72 21.56
CA LYS A 244 -11.29 0.91 20.24
C LYS A 244 -10.36 1.67 19.29
N TYR A 245 -9.65 2.69 19.79
CA TYR A 245 -8.62 3.39 19.02
C TYR A 245 -7.49 2.45 18.56
N ASN A 246 -6.91 1.68 19.49
CA ASN A 246 -5.80 0.78 19.18
C ASN A 246 -6.20 -0.36 18.21
N GLU A 247 -7.46 -0.82 18.27
CA GLU A 247 -7.98 -1.85 17.38
C GLU A 247 -8.10 -1.38 15.92
N ASN A 248 -8.33 -0.08 15.68
CA ASN A 248 -8.74 0.43 14.37
C ASN A 248 -7.74 1.35 13.68
N MET A 249 -6.86 2.06 14.40
CA MET A 249 -5.91 3.01 13.79
C MET A 249 -4.86 2.36 12.86
N GLY A 250 -4.52 1.08 13.09
CA GLY A 250 -3.42 0.39 12.40
C GLY A 250 -3.66 -0.01 10.94
N GLY A 251 -4.78 0.37 10.32
CA GLY A 251 -5.11 -0.02 8.95
C GLY A 251 -4.09 0.48 7.92
N VAL A 252 -3.74 1.76 7.98
CA VAL A 252 -2.77 2.38 7.06
C VAL A 252 -1.38 1.76 7.23
N ASP A 253 -0.89 1.61 8.47
CA ASP A 253 0.41 0.99 8.75
C ASP A 253 0.49 -0.45 8.22
N ARG A 254 -0.60 -1.23 8.33
CA ARG A 254 -0.67 -2.59 7.75
C ARG A 254 -0.57 -2.56 6.23
N SER A 255 -1.23 -1.61 5.58
CA SER A 255 -1.13 -1.45 4.12
C SER A 255 0.30 -1.06 3.69
N ASP A 256 0.93 -0.11 4.39
CA ASP A 256 2.30 0.33 4.09
C ASP A 256 3.31 -0.80 4.31
N GLN A 257 3.13 -1.59 5.38
CA GLN A 257 3.95 -2.77 5.63
C GLN A 257 3.82 -3.79 4.49
N ASN A 258 2.59 -4.15 4.11
CA ASN A 258 2.33 -5.16 3.07
C ASN A 258 2.87 -4.72 1.70
N ILE A 259 2.70 -3.45 1.35
CA ILE A 259 3.25 -2.85 0.13
C ILE A 259 4.78 -2.80 0.21
N GLY A 260 5.33 -2.42 1.37
CA GLY A 260 6.76 -2.30 1.62
C GLY A 260 7.54 -3.60 1.41
N LEU A 261 6.96 -4.75 1.78
CA LEU A 261 7.58 -6.07 1.65
C LEU A 261 7.91 -6.45 0.19
N TYR A 262 7.10 -6.00 -0.77
CA TYR A 262 7.17 -6.41 -2.17
C TYR A 262 7.19 -5.20 -3.12
N ARG A 263 7.71 -4.07 -2.64
CA ARG A 263 7.72 -2.81 -3.37
C ARG A 263 8.49 -2.91 -4.69
N THR A 264 7.90 -2.36 -5.74
CA THR A 264 8.56 -2.22 -7.05
C THR A 264 9.69 -1.19 -6.97
N SER A 265 10.94 -1.61 -7.16
CA SER A 265 12.16 -0.80 -6.89
C SER A 265 12.91 -0.36 -8.15
N ILE A 266 12.19 -0.10 -9.25
CA ILE A 266 12.80 0.35 -10.51
C ILE A 266 13.27 1.81 -10.36
N ARG A 267 14.59 2.01 -10.44
CA ARG A 267 15.20 3.34 -10.37
C ARG A 267 15.09 4.06 -11.72
N GLY A 268 14.61 5.29 -11.71
CA GLY A 268 14.52 6.16 -12.89
C GLY A 268 14.73 7.63 -12.54
N LYS A 269 15.03 8.45 -13.56
CA LYS A 269 15.18 9.91 -13.42
C LYS A 269 13.83 10.64 -13.39
N LYS A 270 12.76 9.99 -13.84
CA LYS A 270 11.40 10.53 -13.88
C LYS A 270 10.82 10.59 -12.48
N TRP A 271 10.52 11.79 -12.00
CA TRP A 271 10.00 12.00 -10.64
C TRP A 271 8.70 11.24 -10.38
N TYR A 272 7.83 11.16 -11.39
CA TYR A 272 6.51 10.55 -11.32
C TYR A 272 6.55 9.02 -11.33
N PHE A 273 7.69 8.43 -11.64
CA PHE A 273 7.78 6.99 -11.84
C PHE A 273 7.70 6.21 -10.52
N SER A 274 8.29 6.74 -9.44
CA SER A 274 8.19 6.13 -8.10
C SER A 274 6.73 6.09 -7.59
N PRO A 275 5.98 7.22 -7.56
CA PRO A 275 4.57 7.19 -7.17
C PRO A 275 3.69 6.37 -8.13
N PHE A 276 3.98 6.34 -9.43
CA PHE A 276 3.31 5.43 -10.37
C PHE A 276 3.46 3.95 -9.98
N CYS A 277 4.68 3.51 -9.68
CA CYS A 277 4.90 2.13 -9.23
C CYS A 277 4.20 1.83 -7.91
N HIS A 278 4.19 2.81 -6.99
CA HIS A 278 3.52 2.67 -5.71
C HIS A 278 2.02 2.44 -5.87
N THR A 279 1.35 3.18 -6.75
CA THR A 279 -0.10 2.99 -6.97
C THR A 279 -0.44 1.63 -7.59
N LEU A 280 0.44 1.07 -8.43
CA LEU A 280 0.31 -0.32 -8.88
C LEU A 280 0.47 -1.31 -7.73
N ASP A 281 1.46 -1.09 -6.85
CA ASP A 281 1.64 -1.93 -5.66
C ASP A 281 0.42 -1.85 -4.72
N MET A 282 -0.19 -0.66 -4.58
CA MET A 282 -1.45 -0.47 -3.83
C MET A 282 -2.61 -1.24 -4.46
N ALA A 283 -2.77 -1.19 -5.78
CA ALA A 283 -3.83 -1.92 -6.48
C ALA A 283 -3.68 -3.44 -6.30
N VAL A 284 -2.45 -3.95 -6.37
CA VAL A 284 -2.14 -5.36 -6.12
C VAL A 284 -2.43 -5.76 -4.67
N HIS A 285 -2.09 -4.90 -3.71
CA HIS A 285 -2.40 -5.10 -2.29
C HIS A 285 -3.91 -5.13 -2.04
N ASN A 286 -4.66 -4.19 -2.62
CA ASN A 286 -6.12 -4.16 -2.50
C ASN A 286 -6.77 -5.40 -3.13
N ALA A 287 -6.32 -5.82 -4.32
CA ALA A 287 -6.80 -7.05 -4.95
C ALA A 287 -6.52 -8.29 -4.07
N TRP A 288 -5.35 -8.33 -3.42
CA TRP A 288 -5.03 -9.40 -2.47
C TRP A 288 -5.92 -9.36 -1.22
N GLN A 289 -6.24 -8.18 -0.68
CA GLN A 289 -7.17 -8.04 0.45
C GLN A 289 -8.57 -8.59 0.10
N LEU A 290 -9.09 -8.27 -1.09
CA LEU A 290 -10.36 -8.82 -1.57
C LEU A 290 -10.29 -10.34 -1.75
N TYR A 291 -9.23 -10.85 -2.37
CA TYR A 291 -9.00 -12.29 -2.50
C TYR A 291 -8.97 -13.01 -1.15
N LYS A 292 -8.27 -12.46 -0.16
CA LYS A 292 -8.22 -13.02 1.21
C LYS A 292 -9.59 -12.99 1.89
N ARG A 293 -10.38 -11.92 1.68
CA ARG A 293 -11.73 -11.79 2.22
C ARG A 293 -12.66 -12.86 1.64
N ASP A 294 -12.52 -13.16 0.36
CA ASP A 294 -13.36 -14.11 -0.36
C ASP A 294 -12.88 -15.57 -0.19
N GLY A 295 -12.11 -15.87 0.87
CA GLY A 295 -11.67 -17.22 1.24
C GLY A 295 -10.34 -17.66 0.60
N GLY A 296 -9.66 -16.79 -0.12
CA GLY A 296 -8.37 -17.09 -0.74
C GLY A 296 -7.29 -17.45 0.27
N GLU A 297 -6.55 -18.55 0.03
CA GLU A 297 -5.58 -19.06 1.02
C GLU A 297 -4.15 -18.51 0.81
N HIS A 298 -3.83 -18.12 -0.42
CA HIS A 298 -2.48 -17.69 -0.79
C HIS A 298 -1.99 -16.45 -0.03
N ASP A 299 -0.74 -16.50 0.40
CA ASP A 299 -0.02 -15.34 0.89
C ASP A 299 0.18 -14.29 -0.22
N HIS A 300 0.59 -13.08 0.18
CA HIS A 300 0.70 -11.96 -0.74
C HIS A 300 1.73 -12.24 -1.85
N LEU A 301 2.86 -12.89 -1.56
CA LEU A 301 3.87 -13.23 -2.56
C LEU A 301 3.35 -14.23 -3.61
N THR A 302 2.67 -15.29 -3.17
CA THR A 302 2.10 -16.32 -4.04
C THR A 302 1.01 -15.73 -4.90
N PHE A 303 0.12 -14.92 -4.32
CA PHE A 303 -0.90 -14.17 -5.06
C PHE A 303 -0.27 -13.31 -6.15
N ARG A 304 0.77 -12.54 -5.85
CA ARG A 304 1.48 -11.69 -6.83
C ARG A 304 2.09 -12.50 -7.97
N ARG A 305 2.67 -13.66 -7.69
CA ARG A 305 3.23 -14.55 -8.71
C ARG A 305 2.15 -15.10 -9.63
N LEU A 306 1.00 -15.50 -9.08
CA LEU A 306 -0.14 -15.98 -9.86
C LEU A 306 -0.75 -14.86 -10.70
N LEU A 307 -0.92 -13.67 -10.14
CA LEU A 307 -1.36 -12.49 -10.87
C LEU A 307 -0.42 -12.19 -12.05
N ALA A 308 0.90 -12.20 -11.82
CA ALA A 308 1.87 -11.97 -12.88
C ALA A 308 1.80 -13.03 -13.99
N LYS A 309 1.64 -14.32 -13.63
CA LYS A 309 1.44 -15.39 -14.62
C LYS A 309 0.14 -15.19 -15.41
N GLY A 310 -0.97 -14.92 -14.74
CA GLY A 310 -2.26 -14.69 -15.38
C GLY A 310 -2.22 -13.51 -16.35
N LEU A 311 -1.60 -12.39 -15.98
CA LEU A 311 -1.41 -11.26 -16.88
C LEU A 311 -0.53 -11.63 -18.09
N LEU A 312 0.57 -12.36 -17.88
CA LEU A 312 1.46 -12.78 -18.96
C LEU A 312 0.80 -13.78 -19.91
N GLU A 313 -0.09 -14.64 -19.41
CA GLU A 313 -0.84 -15.63 -20.19
C GLU A 313 -1.97 -14.96 -20.98
N SER A 314 -2.80 -14.12 -20.33
CA SER A 314 -3.91 -13.40 -20.95
C SER A 314 -3.46 -12.44 -22.05
N TYR A 315 -2.35 -11.75 -21.84
CA TYR A 315 -1.81 -10.79 -22.81
C TYR A 315 -0.64 -11.34 -23.62
N LYS A 316 -0.47 -12.67 -23.66
CA LYS A 316 0.51 -13.32 -24.51
C LYS A 316 0.13 -13.06 -25.97
N LYS A 317 0.77 -12.07 -26.58
CA LYS A 317 0.70 -11.93 -28.04
C LYS A 317 1.25 -13.22 -28.65
N SER A 318 0.42 -13.89 -29.46
CA SER A 318 0.88 -14.96 -30.33
C SER A 318 1.77 -14.33 -31.40
N ASP A 319 3.01 -14.03 -31.03
CA ASP A 319 4.03 -13.71 -32.02
C ASP A 319 4.25 -14.99 -32.82
N LYS A 320 3.46 -15.19 -33.90
CA LYS A 320 3.90 -15.91 -35.08
C LYS A 320 5.04 -15.09 -35.68
N ARG A 321 6.18 -15.07 -35.01
CA ARG A 321 7.44 -14.57 -35.54
C ARG A 321 8.36 -15.78 -35.61
N GLY A 322 8.98 -15.93 -36.79
CA GLY A 322 9.86 -17.02 -37.15
C GLY A 322 10.98 -17.28 -36.13
N PRO A 323 11.80 -18.32 -36.37
CA PRO A 323 12.56 -19.02 -35.35
C PRO A 323 13.35 -18.06 -34.44
N CYS A 324 12.85 -17.90 -33.22
CA CYS A 324 13.56 -17.21 -32.16
C CYS A 324 14.79 -18.06 -31.80
N PRO A 325 15.98 -17.47 -31.61
CA PRO A 325 17.10 -18.20 -31.04
C PRO A 325 16.68 -18.66 -29.65
N THR A 326 16.58 -19.97 -29.47
CA THR A 326 16.21 -20.64 -28.22
C THR A 326 16.89 -19.97 -27.04
N GLY A 327 16.15 -19.13 -26.30
CA GLY A 327 16.49 -18.77 -24.94
C GLY A 327 16.60 -20.06 -24.15
N ARG A 328 17.61 -20.17 -23.27
CA ARG A 328 17.90 -21.34 -22.43
C ARG A 328 16.60 -21.94 -21.90
N SER A 329 16.12 -22.97 -22.57
CA SER A 329 14.98 -23.71 -22.13
C SER A 329 15.38 -24.48 -20.89
N HIS A 330 14.40 -24.72 -20.05
CA HIS A 330 14.39 -25.50 -18.82
C HIS A 330 14.77 -26.99 -19.01
N LEU A 331 15.58 -27.31 -20.05
CA LEU A 331 15.86 -28.63 -20.61
C LEU A 331 17.29 -29.14 -20.33
N GLU A 332 18.10 -28.43 -19.53
CA GLU A 332 19.45 -28.94 -19.18
C GLU A 332 19.41 -30.28 -18.46
N LEU A 333 18.35 -30.58 -17.71
CA LEU A 333 18.17 -31.87 -17.04
C LEU A 333 17.77 -32.98 -18.03
N SER A 334 16.84 -32.73 -18.95
CA SER A 334 16.37 -33.75 -19.91
C SER A 334 17.30 -33.94 -21.12
N ARG A 335 18.32 -33.10 -21.27
CA ARG A 335 19.34 -33.23 -22.33
C ARG A 335 20.21 -34.49 -22.16
N TYR A 336 20.45 -34.89 -20.92
CA TYR A 336 21.41 -35.95 -20.57
C TYR A 336 20.75 -37.22 -20.01
N ASP A 337 19.43 -37.32 -20.08
CA ASP A 337 18.70 -38.45 -19.50
C ASP A 337 18.76 -39.73 -20.35
N GLY A 338 19.22 -39.63 -21.60
CA GLY A 338 19.34 -40.77 -22.51
C GLY A 338 18.01 -41.38 -22.97
N VAL A 339 16.87 -40.77 -22.61
CA VAL A 339 15.53 -41.31 -22.89
C VAL A 339 14.86 -40.50 -24.00
N ASP A 340 14.21 -41.15 -24.97
CA ASP A 340 13.36 -40.54 -26.01
C ASP A 340 14.00 -39.43 -26.88
N HIS A 341 15.33 -39.45 -27.04
CA HIS A 341 16.02 -38.59 -28.00
C HIS A 341 16.00 -39.22 -29.40
N LEU A 342 14.83 -39.18 -30.05
CA LEU A 342 14.66 -39.70 -31.42
C LEU A 342 15.12 -38.68 -32.47
N VAL A 343 15.81 -39.18 -33.50
CA VAL A 343 16.26 -38.40 -34.65
C VAL A 343 15.14 -38.37 -35.69
N GLN A 344 14.67 -37.17 -36.04
CA GLN A 344 13.63 -36.97 -37.05
C GLN A 344 14.15 -36.10 -38.19
N TYR A 345 13.74 -36.39 -39.42
CA TYR A 345 13.97 -35.51 -40.57
C TYR A 345 13.02 -34.30 -40.50
N SER A 346 13.55 -33.10 -40.77
CA SER A 346 12.84 -31.82 -40.72
C SER A 346 13.32 -30.88 -41.82
N ALA A 347 12.38 -30.42 -42.66
CA ALA A 347 12.57 -29.30 -43.58
C ALA A 347 11.82 -28.07 -43.01
N PRO A 348 12.47 -26.90 -42.87
CA PRO A 348 13.69 -26.45 -43.54
C PRO A 348 15.00 -26.88 -42.89
N GLN A 349 16.08 -26.86 -43.67
CA GLN A 349 17.44 -27.12 -43.21
C GLN A 349 17.94 -25.99 -42.29
N LEU A 350 18.28 -26.30 -41.03
CA LEU A 350 18.83 -25.32 -40.07
C LEU A 350 20.26 -25.70 -39.65
N ARG A 351 20.97 -24.77 -39.00
CA ARG A 351 22.34 -25.01 -38.53
C ARG A 351 22.37 -25.99 -37.35
N CYS A 352 23.24 -26.99 -37.45
CA CYS A 352 23.54 -27.92 -36.38
C CYS A 352 24.01 -27.16 -35.13
N LYS A 353 23.49 -27.52 -33.95
CA LYS A 353 23.84 -26.85 -32.69
C LYS A 353 25.33 -27.00 -32.34
N VAL A 354 25.93 -28.13 -32.69
CA VAL A 354 27.33 -28.48 -32.40
C VAL A 354 28.27 -27.88 -33.46
N CYS A 355 28.31 -28.44 -34.68
CA CYS A 355 29.27 -28.05 -35.71
C CYS A 355 28.89 -26.81 -36.55
N LYS A 356 27.70 -26.23 -36.34
CA LYS A 356 27.16 -25.07 -37.08
C LYS A 356 26.91 -25.26 -38.58
N VAL A 357 27.25 -26.41 -39.16
CA VAL A 357 26.92 -26.79 -40.55
C VAL A 357 25.42 -27.12 -40.68
N LYS A 358 24.82 -26.90 -41.85
CA LYS A 358 23.39 -27.16 -42.06
C LYS A 358 23.05 -28.66 -41.87
N SER A 359 21.95 -28.96 -41.18
CA SER A 359 21.41 -30.29 -40.92
C SER A 359 19.90 -30.35 -41.18
N PHE A 360 19.45 -31.43 -41.80
CA PHE A 360 18.02 -31.77 -41.95
C PHE A 360 17.46 -32.56 -40.77
N PHE A 361 18.27 -32.92 -39.78
CA PHE A 361 17.85 -33.78 -38.68
C PHE A 361 17.68 -32.99 -37.40
N ILE A 362 16.59 -33.25 -36.69
CA ILE A 362 16.20 -32.64 -35.43
C ILE A 362 16.05 -33.71 -34.34
N CYS A 363 16.47 -33.41 -33.12
CA CYS A 363 16.10 -34.21 -31.95
C CYS A 363 14.65 -33.89 -31.56
N GLN A 364 13.76 -34.89 -31.55
CA GLN A 364 12.34 -34.68 -31.26
C GLN A 364 12.10 -34.12 -29.86
N LYS A 365 12.91 -34.52 -28.88
CA LYS A 365 12.80 -34.09 -27.47
C LYS A 365 13.45 -32.73 -27.22
N CYS A 366 14.67 -32.53 -27.69
CA CYS A 366 15.40 -31.27 -27.49
C CYS A 366 15.05 -30.15 -28.49
N LYS A 367 14.27 -30.45 -29.55
CA LYS A 367 13.85 -29.51 -30.61
C LYS A 367 15.00 -28.71 -31.23
N ILE A 368 16.13 -29.36 -31.46
CA ILE A 368 17.36 -28.76 -32.00
C ILE A 368 17.89 -29.57 -33.18
N HIS A 369 18.50 -28.89 -34.14
CA HIS A 369 19.11 -29.55 -35.29
C HIS A 369 20.49 -30.10 -34.94
N LEU A 370 20.73 -31.37 -35.26
CA LEU A 370 21.97 -32.09 -35.00
C LEU A 370 22.27 -33.02 -36.19
N HIS A 371 23.55 -33.30 -36.46
CA HIS A 371 23.90 -34.36 -37.40
C HIS A 371 23.84 -35.73 -36.70
N PRO A 372 23.21 -36.76 -37.30
CA PRO A 372 23.02 -38.06 -36.64
C PRO A 372 24.32 -38.79 -36.27
N LYS A 373 25.43 -38.53 -36.96
CA LYS A 373 26.74 -39.17 -36.70
C LYS A 373 27.33 -38.74 -35.35
N ASN A 374 28.07 -37.64 -35.34
CA ASN A 374 28.91 -37.28 -34.19
C ASN A 374 28.23 -36.23 -33.29
N CYS A 375 27.57 -35.25 -33.91
CA CYS A 375 26.95 -34.14 -33.19
C CYS A 375 25.77 -34.58 -32.30
N PHE A 376 25.07 -35.66 -32.66
CA PHE A 376 23.95 -36.15 -31.86
C PHE A 376 24.43 -36.71 -30.52
N LEU A 377 25.44 -37.58 -30.56
CA LEU A 377 26.04 -38.16 -29.36
C LEU A 377 26.68 -37.06 -28.51
N GLU A 378 27.56 -36.25 -29.11
CA GLU A 378 28.26 -35.14 -28.44
C GLU A 378 27.31 -34.17 -27.74
N TYR A 379 26.15 -33.90 -28.33
CA TYR A 379 25.18 -33.02 -27.70
C TYR A 379 24.49 -33.66 -26.48
N HIS A 380 24.18 -34.96 -26.49
CA HIS A 380 23.40 -35.60 -25.41
C HIS A 380 24.26 -36.29 -24.35
N THR A 381 25.58 -36.36 -24.51
CA THR A 381 26.51 -36.85 -23.49
C THR A 381 27.12 -35.70 -22.68
N LYS A 382 27.19 -35.83 -21.34
CA LYS A 382 28.05 -34.97 -20.53
C LYS A 382 29.50 -35.39 -20.76
N THR A 383 30.31 -34.54 -21.36
CA THR A 383 31.77 -34.64 -21.21
C THR A 383 32.09 -34.40 -19.75
N GLN A 384 32.74 -35.37 -19.09
CA GLN A 384 33.29 -35.21 -17.74
C GLN A 384 34.37 -34.13 -17.72
#